data_AF-A0A8J7XHH4-F1
#
_entry.id   AF-A0A8J7XHH4-F1
#
_cell.length_a   1.000
_cell.length_b   1.000
_cell.length_c   1.000
_cell.angle_alpha   90.00
_cell.angle_beta   90.00
_cell.angle_gamma   90.00
#
_symmetry.space_group_name_H-M   'P 1'
#
loop_
_entity.id
_entity.type
_entity.pdbx_description
1 polymer ?
#
loop_
_entity_poly.entity_id
_entity_poly.type
_entity_poly.pdbx_seq_one_letter_code
_entity_poly.pdbx_strand_id
1 'polypeptide(L)'
;MSFLEILMKAWKIVTAQYPNAQFYEADGRPEGGSGTKPDDVQEWRFVYNIPPGSKECPDTPSNTTVMLRYYKGSFSKPSHVCEPWLEDVIIPLPIKMDLGEAITLMQKAGYTDPFSSVTLRWPLYPGVREPYYIFGIPSQKVWVFVGVYDSKVHTEPM
;
A
#
# COMPACT_ATOMS: atom_id res chain seq x y z
N MET A 1 -0.19 16.34 4.54
CA MET A 1 -1.29 15.36 4.71
C MET A 1 -0.62 14.05 5.02
N SER A 2 -1.00 13.41 6.12
CA SER A 2 -0.44 12.13 6.54
C SER A 2 -0.82 11.04 5.52
N PHE A 3 -0.07 9.93 5.48
CA PHE A 3 -0.41 8.85 4.55
C PHE A 3 -1.77 8.24 4.90
N LEU A 4 -2.09 8.07 6.20
CA LEU A 4 -3.42 7.60 6.63
C LEU A 4 -4.55 8.55 6.19
N GLU A 5 -4.33 9.87 6.20
CA GLU A 5 -5.31 10.82 5.66
C GLU A 5 -5.53 10.64 4.15
N ILE A 6 -4.46 10.38 3.38
CA ILE A 6 -4.54 10.08 1.94
C ILE A 6 -5.28 8.75 1.74
N LEU A 7 -4.92 7.70 2.47
CA LEU A 7 -5.54 6.38 2.41
C LEU A 7 -7.05 6.44 2.71
N MET A 8 -7.46 7.16 3.74
CA MET A 8 -8.88 7.28 4.08
C MET A 8 -9.66 8.09 3.03
N LYS A 9 -9.03 9.04 2.33
CA LYS A 9 -9.64 9.70 1.17
C LYS A 9 -9.76 8.76 -0.02
N ALA A 10 -8.72 7.97 -0.30
CA ALA A 10 -8.74 6.95 -1.34
C ALA A 10 -9.87 5.94 -1.10
N TRP A 11 -9.99 5.43 0.12
CA TRP A 11 -11.06 4.53 0.55
C TRP A 11 -12.45 5.11 0.28
N LYS A 12 -12.69 6.37 0.68
CA LYS A 12 -13.97 7.06 0.45
C LYS A 12 -14.28 7.23 -1.04
N ILE A 13 -13.29 7.58 -1.86
CA ILE A 13 -13.47 7.74 -3.32
C ILE A 13 -13.87 6.41 -3.95
N VAL A 14 -13.17 5.33 -3.62
CA VAL A 14 -13.43 4.01 -4.21
C VAL A 14 -14.76 3.44 -3.72
N THR A 15 -15.02 3.45 -2.41
CA THR A 15 -16.26 2.88 -1.85
C THR A 15 -17.53 3.64 -2.24
N ALA A 16 -17.43 4.91 -2.64
CA ALA A 16 -18.56 5.63 -3.21
C ALA A 16 -19.02 5.05 -4.57
N GLN A 17 -18.11 4.44 -5.34
CA GLN A 17 -18.41 3.82 -6.64
C GLN A 17 -18.51 2.30 -6.54
N TYR A 18 -17.74 1.68 -5.66
CA TYR A 18 -17.63 0.25 -5.45
C TYR A 18 -17.86 -0.06 -3.95
N PRO A 19 -19.10 -0.10 -3.45
CA PRO A 19 -19.40 -0.21 -2.01
C PRO A 19 -18.82 -1.44 -1.32
N ASN A 20 -18.57 -2.51 -2.07
CA ASN A 20 -18.00 -3.77 -1.57
C ASN A 20 -16.47 -3.86 -1.76
N ALA A 21 -15.81 -2.77 -2.16
CA ALA A 21 -14.36 -2.75 -2.32
C ALA A 21 -13.65 -3.10 -1.01
N GLN A 22 -12.59 -3.89 -1.09
CA GLN A 22 -11.76 -4.30 0.04
C GLN A 22 -10.31 -3.90 -0.27
N PHE A 23 -9.62 -3.28 0.67
CA PHE A 23 -8.29 -2.73 0.44
C PHE A 23 -7.23 -3.84 0.44
N TYR A 24 -6.37 -3.88 -0.59
CA TYR A 24 -5.24 -4.82 -0.67
C TYR A 24 -3.92 -4.15 -0.32
N GLU A 25 -3.56 -3.10 -1.07
CA GLU A 25 -2.23 -2.51 -0.96
C GLU A 25 -2.20 -1.04 -1.38
N ALA A 26 -1.14 -0.36 -0.94
CA ALA A 26 -0.76 0.96 -1.42
C ALA A 26 0.74 1.02 -1.75
N ASP A 27 1.06 1.29 -3.02
CA ASP A 27 2.43 1.49 -3.48
C ASP A 27 2.78 2.97 -3.51
N GLY A 28 3.77 3.36 -2.73
CA GLY A 28 4.30 4.70 -2.63
C GLY A 28 5.66 4.84 -3.32
N ARG A 29 5.84 5.96 -4.02
CA ARG A 29 7.13 6.32 -4.63
C ARG A 29 7.59 7.72 -4.21
N PRO A 30 8.83 7.87 -3.74
CA PRO A 30 9.43 9.17 -3.54
C PRO A 30 9.58 9.94 -4.85
N GLU A 31 9.36 11.26 -4.81
CA GLU A 31 9.71 12.12 -5.95
C GLU A 31 11.22 12.07 -6.19
N GLY A 32 11.63 11.90 -7.46
CA GLY A 32 13.06 11.73 -7.81
C GLY A 32 13.64 10.35 -7.47
N GLY A 33 12.83 9.41 -6.96
CA GLY A 33 13.23 8.01 -6.74
C GLY A 33 14.02 7.74 -5.46
N SER A 34 14.07 8.70 -4.53
CA SER A 34 14.81 8.60 -3.27
C SER A 34 14.06 9.33 -2.16
N GLY A 35 13.78 8.64 -1.05
CA GLY A 35 13.03 9.18 0.09
C GLY A 35 13.64 8.84 1.43
N THR A 36 13.48 9.73 2.41
CA THR A 36 13.95 9.58 3.80
C THR A 36 12.90 9.98 4.84
N LYS A 37 11.82 10.64 4.41
CA LYS A 37 10.71 11.11 5.26
C LYS A 37 9.37 10.92 4.53
N PRO A 38 8.23 10.95 5.25
CA PRO A 38 6.91 10.71 4.66
C PRO A 38 6.58 11.65 3.50
N ASP A 39 6.94 12.93 3.65
CA ASP A 39 6.64 13.97 2.66
C ASP A 39 7.39 13.79 1.33
N ASP A 40 8.39 12.91 1.27
CA ASP A 40 9.07 12.61 0.00
C ASP A 40 8.17 11.76 -0.91
N VAL A 41 7.22 11.00 -0.33
CA VAL A 41 6.34 10.08 -1.07
C VAL A 41 5.13 10.81 -1.64
N GLN A 42 5.26 11.21 -2.91
CA GLN A 42 4.29 12.08 -3.59
C GLN A 42 3.40 11.34 -4.59
N GLU A 43 3.73 10.10 -4.95
CA GLU A 43 2.91 9.22 -5.78
C GLU A 43 2.43 8.03 -4.96
N TRP A 44 1.13 7.73 -5.05
CA TRP A 44 0.55 6.50 -4.52
C TRP A 44 -0.34 5.80 -5.55
N ARG A 45 -0.26 4.47 -5.62
CA ARG A 45 -1.27 3.61 -6.24
C ARG A 45 -1.95 2.81 -5.14
N PHE A 46 -3.26 2.96 -5.00
CA PHE A 46 -4.09 2.16 -4.11
C PHE A 46 -4.77 1.06 -4.91
N VAL A 47 -4.76 -0.16 -4.38
CA VAL A 47 -5.34 -1.35 -5.02
C VAL A 47 -6.43 -1.93 -4.12
N TYR A 48 -7.56 -2.25 -4.75
CA TYR A 48 -8.73 -2.78 -4.08
C TYR A 48 -9.22 -4.05 -4.77
N ASN A 49 -9.54 -5.06 -3.96
CA ASN A 49 -10.36 -6.18 -4.36
C ASN A 49 -11.80 -5.74 -4.56
N ILE A 50 -12.41 -6.14 -5.67
CA ILE A 50 -13.86 -6.06 -5.86
C ILE A 50 -14.41 -7.48 -5.92
N PRO A 51 -15.23 -7.92 -4.95
CA PRO A 51 -15.89 -9.22 -4.99
C PRO A 51 -16.76 -9.40 -6.26
N PRO A 52 -17.13 -10.64 -6.62
CA PRO A 52 -17.91 -10.91 -7.81
C PRO A 52 -19.26 -10.17 -7.82
N GLY A 53 -19.77 -9.88 -9.01
CA GLY A 53 -21.05 -9.17 -9.19
C GLY A 53 -20.92 -7.66 -9.42
N SER A 54 -19.72 -7.18 -9.77
CA SER A 54 -19.55 -5.80 -10.23
C SER A 54 -20.26 -5.56 -11.57
N LYS A 55 -20.82 -4.37 -11.78
CA LYS A 55 -21.56 -4.05 -13.02
C LYS A 55 -20.64 -3.81 -14.21
N GLU A 56 -19.42 -3.40 -13.92
CA GLU A 56 -18.37 -3.04 -14.86
C GLU A 56 -17.71 -4.28 -15.49
N CYS A 57 -17.78 -5.42 -14.80
CA CYS A 57 -17.30 -6.73 -15.25
C CYS A 57 -18.42 -7.79 -15.14
N PRO A 58 -19.48 -7.69 -15.97
CA PRO A 58 -20.69 -8.51 -15.82
C PRO A 58 -20.46 -10.01 -16.09
N ASP A 59 -19.48 -10.35 -16.91
CA ASP A 59 -19.16 -11.72 -17.30
C ASP A 59 -18.05 -12.36 -16.45
N THR A 60 -17.59 -11.68 -15.39
CA THR A 60 -16.50 -12.15 -14.53
C THR A 60 -17.05 -12.79 -13.25
N PRO A 61 -16.97 -14.13 -13.11
CA PRO A 61 -17.45 -14.82 -11.91
C PRO A 61 -16.48 -14.73 -10.72
N SER A 62 -15.29 -14.15 -10.92
CA SER A 62 -14.24 -14.00 -9.93
C SER A 62 -14.15 -12.58 -9.38
N ASN A 63 -13.27 -12.39 -8.39
CA ASN A 63 -12.87 -11.06 -7.96
C ASN A 63 -12.22 -10.28 -9.11
N THR A 64 -12.32 -8.96 -9.04
CA THR A 64 -11.73 -8.00 -9.98
C THR A 64 -10.99 -6.90 -9.23
N THR A 65 -10.31 -6.00 -9.94
CA THR A 65 -9.40 -5.02 -9.33
C THR A 65 -9.81 -3.59 -9.64
N VAL A 66 -9.84 -2.75 -8.61
CA VAL A 66 -9.90 -1.29 -8.77
C VAL A 66 -8.60 -0.66 -8.31
N MET A 67 -8.05 0.21 -9.15
CA MET A 67 -6.87 1.01 -8.86
C MET A 67 -7.23 2.50 -8.78
N LEU A 68 -6.66 3.21 -7.82
CA LEU A 68 -6.77 4.66 -7.69
C LEU A 68 -5.37 5.25 -7.53
N ARG A 69 -5.04 6.27 -8.32
CA ARG A 69 -3.75 6.97 -8.20
C ARG A 69 -3.92 8.27 -7.44
N TYR A 70 -2.91 8.61 -6.63
CA TYR A 70 -2.70 9.92 -6.06
C TYR A 70 -1.35 10.45 -6.52
N TYR A 71 -1.30 11.70 -6.95
CA TYR A 71 -0.07 12.38 -7.31
C TYR A 71 -0.14 13.84 -6.88
N LYS A 72 0.84 14.29 -6.09
CA LYS A 72 1.01 15.70 -5.68
C LYS A 72 -0.29 16.39 -5.26
N GLY A 73 -1.04 15.78 -4.35
CA GLY A 73 -2.26 16.37 -3.78
C GLY A 73 -3.57 16.04 -4.52
N SER A 74 -3.51 15.34 -5.65
CA SER A 74 -4.69 15.07 -6.48
C SER A 74 -4.91 13.58 -6.73
N PHE A 75 -6.16 13.15 -6.71
CA PHE A 75 -6.56 11.78 -7.08
C PHE A 75 -6.97 11.70 -8.55
N SER A 76 -6.65 10.58 -9.21
CA SER A 76 -7.21 10.22 -10.50
C SER A 76 -8.67 9.77 -10.37
N LYS A 77 -9.30 9.42 -11.50
CA LYS A 77 -10.49 8.56 -11.47
C LYS A 77 -10.09 7.13 -11.09
N PRO A 78 -10.93 6.37 -10.38
CA PRO A 78 -10.74 4.93 -10.24
C PRO A 78 -10.71 4.23 -11.60
N SER A 79 -9.81 3.27 -11.76
CA SER A 79 -9.70 2.40 -12.92
C SER A 79 -10.05 0.98 -12.51
N HIS A 80 -11.03 0.38 -13.18
CA HIS A 80 -11.45 -1.00 -12.95
C HIS A 80 -10.90 -1.91 -14.04
N VAL A 81 -10.34 -3.05 -13.63
CA VAL A 81 -9.86 -4.11 -14.50
C VAL A 81 -10.54 -5.42 -14.12
N CYS A 82 -11.01 -6.19 -15.11
CA CYS A 82 -11.76 -7.43 -14.91
C CYS A 82 -10.88 -8.65 -14.59
N GLU A 83 -9.72 -8.41 -14.00
CA GLU A 83 -8.78 -9.43 -13.53
C GLU A 83 -8.54 -9.28 -12.02
N PRO A 84 -8.32 -10.38 -11.29
CA PRO A 84 -8.01 -10.31 -9.86
C PRO A 84 -6.58 -9.80 -9.63
N TRP A 85 -6.40 -9.08 -8.52
CA TRP A 85 -5.10 -8.83 -7.94
C TRP A 85 -4.68 -10.04 -7.10
N LEU A 86 -3.43 -10.47 -7.22
CA LEU A 86 -2.92 -11.69 -6.59
C LEU A 86 -1.93 -11.35 -5.47
N GLU A 87 -1.54 -12.38 -4.71
CA GLU A 87 -0.45 -12.34 -3.73
C GLU A 87 -0.70 -11.51 -2.45
N ASP A 88 -1.90 -10.97 -2.25
CA ASP A 88 -2.26 -10.18 -1.07
C ASP A 88 -3.50 -10.69 -0.32
N VAL A 89 -3.48 -10.47 0.99
CA VAL A 89 -4.61 -10.60 1.90
C VAL A 89 -5.27 -9.24 2.06
N ILE A 90 -6.58 -9.22 2.25
CA ILE A 90 -7.34 -8.00 2.55
C ILE A 90 -6.82 -7.36 3.84
N ILE A 91 -6.51 -6.06 3.80
CA ILE A 91 -6.15 -5.26 4.97
C ILE A 91 -7.42 -4.61 5.53
N PRO A 92 -7.83 -4.93 6.78
CA PRO A 92 -8.92 -4.23 7.43
C PRO A 92 -8.57 -2.77 7.69
N LEU A 93 -9.42 -1.86 7.23
CA LEU A 93 -9.30 -0.43 7.53
C LEU A 93 -10.23 -0.04 8.70
N PRO A 94 -9.87 0.98 9.51
CA PRO A 94 -8.62 1.74 9.45
C PRO A 94 -7.43 1.01 10.10
N ILE A 95 -6.22 1.20 9.54
CA ILE A 95 -4.97 0.85 10.23
C ILE A 95 -4.51 1.98 11.15
N LYS A 96 -3.66 1.66 12.15
CA LYS A 96 -3.22 2.62 13.17
C LYS A 96 -1.86 3.26 12.89
N MET A 97 -0.90 2.47 12.42
CA MET A 97 0.46 2.95 12.13
C MET A 97 0.45 3.80 10.86
N ASP A 98 1.03 5.00 10.93
CA ASP A 98 1.24 5.87 9.78
C ASP A 98 2.65 5.69 9.19
N LEU A 99 2.87 6.15 7.95
CA LEU A 99 4.15 6.04 7.26
C LEU A 99 5.30 6.67 8.05
N GLY A 100 5.05 7.80 8.73
CA GLY A 100 6.08 8.47 9.55
C GLY A 100 6.56 7.64 10.73
N GLU A 101 5.66 6.88 11.34
CA GLU A 101 6.01 5.95 12.42
C GLU A 101 6.82 4.77 11.86
N ALA A 102 6.39 4.21 10.72
CA ALA A 102 7.11 3.12 10.07
C ALA A 102 8.53 3.51 9.65
N ILE A 103 8.71 4.70 9.05
CA ILE A 103 10.04 5.24 8.71
C ILE A 103 10.90 5.42 9.97
N THR A 104 10.31 5.92 11.06
CA THR A 104 11.02 6.09 12.33
C THR A 104 11.51 4.76 12.90
N LEU A 105 10.69 3.70 12.84
CA LEU A 105 11.05 2.36 13.28
C LEU A 105 12.17 1.75 12.41
N MET A 106 12.04 1.86 11.09
CA MET A 106 13.07 1.45 10.13
C MET A 106 14.43 2.12 10.43
N GLN A 107 14.43 3.45 10.62
CA GLN A 107 15.64 4.21 10.92
C GLN A 107 16.26 3.83 12.28
N LYS A 108 15.42 3.62 13.31
CA LYS A 108 15.88 3.12 14.62
C LYS A 108 16.52 1.74 14.55
N ALA A 109 16.13 0.92 13.58
CA ALA A 109 16.75 -0.39 13.32
C ALA A 109 18.06 -0.30 12.53
N GLY A 110 18.53 0.92 12.18
CA GLY A 110 19.80 1.15 11.49
C GLY A 110 19.69 1.35 9.98
N TYR A 111 18.48 1.27 9.41
CA TYR A 111 18.23 1.46 7.99
C TYR A 111 17.94 2.93 7.70
N THR A 112 19.01 3.73 7.59
CA THR A 112 18.93 5.19 7.39
C THR A 112 19.17 5.64 5.96
N ASP A 113 19.59 4.74 5.07
CA ASP A 113 19.78 5.06 3.66
C ASP A 113 18.44 5.37 2.98
N PRO A 114 18.44 6.17 1.90
CA PRO A 114 17.20 6.50 1.22
C PRO A 114 16.52 5.26 0.62
N PHE A 115 15.21 5.18 0.80
CA PHE A 115 14.37 4.18 0.16
C PHE A 115 13.93 4.66 -1.23
N SER A 116 13.77 3.73 -2.18
CA SER A 116 13.26 4.03 -3.53
C SER A 116 11.77 3.75 -3.70
N SER A 117 11.19 2.97 -2.78
CA SER A 117 9.76 2.65 -2.74
C SER A 117 9.32 2.31 -1.33
N VAL A 118 8.02 2.46 -1.06
CA VAL A 118 7.37 1.91 0.12
C VAL A 118 6.05 1.29 -0.30
N THR A 119 5.77 0.05 0.10
CA THR A 119 4.47 -0.58 -0.13
C THR A 119 3.84 -0.96 1.20
N LEU A 120 2.61 -0.51 1.44
CA LEU A 120 1.76 -1.07 2.49
C LEU A 120 1.00 -2.25 1.88
N ARG A 121 1.29 -3.49 2.32
CA ARG A 121 0.58 -4.69 1.86
C ARG A 121 0.55 -5.78 2.94
N TRP A 122 -0.34 -6.75 2.79
CA TRP A 122 -0.35 -7.98 3.60
C TRP A 122 -0.08 -9.17 2.67
N PRO A 123 1.20 -9.59 2.52
CA PRO A 123 1.55 -10.69 1.64
C PRO A 123 0.82 -11.99 1.97
N LEU A 124 0.31 -12.68 0.95
CA LEU A 124 -0.23 -14.03 1.05
C LEU A 124 0.93 -15.04 1.09
N TYR A 125 1.63 -15.11 2.23
CA TYR A 125 2.80 -15.97 2.41
C TYR A 125 2.78 -16.72 3.75
N PRO A 126 3.20 -18.00 3.81
CA PRO A 126 3.28 -18.74 5.06
C PRO A 126 4.11 -18.03 6.13
N GLY A 127 3.53 -17.82 7.31
CA GLY A 127 4.21 -17.16 8.43
C GLY A 127 4.06 -15.64 8.48
N VAL A 128 3.56 -15.00 7.41
CA VAL A 128 3.15 -13.59 7.42
C VAL A 128 1.76 -13.46 8.07
N ARG A 129 1.68 -12.71 9.17
CA ARG A 129 0.48 -12.64 10.03
C ARG A 129 -0.10 -11.24 10.21
N GLU A 130 0.49 -10.25 9.56
CA GLU A 130 0.09 -8.85 9.63
C GLU A 130 0.46 -8.11 8.35
N PRO A 131 -0.15 -6.93 8.08
CA PRO A 131 0.34 -6.03 7.04
C PRO A 131 1.67 -5.37 7.44
N TYR A 132 2.45 -5.02 6.43
CA TYR A 132 3.75 -4.37 6.57
C TYR A 132 3.84 -3.12 5.72
N TYR A 133 4.57 -2.13 6.22
CA TYR A 133 5.26 -1.18 5.35
C TYR A 133 6.57 -1.82 4.90
N ILE A 134 6.72 -2.02 3.59
CA ILE A 134 7.87 -2.66 2.97
C ILE A 134 8.66 -1.59 2.20
N PHE A 135 9.84 -1.24 2.70
CA PHE A 135 10.72 -0.25 2.11
C PHE A 135 11.77 -0.92 1.25
N GLY A 136 11.96 -0.41 0.03
CA GLY A 136 13.08 -0.82 -0.80
C GLY A 136 14.29 0.08 -0.58
N ILE A 137 15.43 -0.46 -0.14
CA ILE A 137 16.69 0.29 0.07
C ILE A 137 17.78 -0.24 -0.88
N PRO A 138 17.88 0.32 -2.12
CA PRO A 138 18.76 -0.23 -3.15
C PRO A 138 20.25 -0.20 -2.81
N SER A 139 20.73 0.80 -2.07
CA SER A 139 22.14 0.93 -1.67
C SER A 139 22.59 -0.26 -0.80
N GLN A 140 21.65 -0.84 -0.05
CA GLN A 140 21.89 -1.95 0.87
C GLN A 140 21.40 -3.29 0.30
N LYS A 141 20.68 -3.28 -0.83
CA LYS A 141 20.08 -4.47 -1.47
C LYS A 141 19.15 -5.25 -0.52
N VAL A 142 18.32 -4.51 0.23
CA VAL A 142 17.37 -5.10 1.19
C VAL A 142 15.97 -4.52 1.05
N TRP A 143 14.98 -5.38 1.25
CA TRP A 143 13.62 -5.03 1.60
C TRP A 143 13.51 -4.95 3.12
N VAL A 144 13.04 -3.84 3.65
CA VAL A 144 12.83 -3.66 5.09
C VAL A 144 11.33 -3.65 5.38
N PHE A 145 10.88 -4.60 6.20
CA PHE A 145 9.50 -4.78 6.59
C PHE A 145 9.28 -4.21 7.98
N VAL A 146 8.28 -3.36 8.14
CA VAL A 146 7.86 -2.80 9.43
C VAL A 146 6.43 -3.24 9.72
N GLY A 147 6.25 -4.04 10.77
CA GLY A 147 4.97 -4.62 11.20
C GLY A 147 3.99 -3.55 11.65
N VAL A 148 2.81 -3.49 11.01
CA VAL A 148 1.77 -2.50 11.33
C VAL A 148 1.14 -2.76 12.70
N TYR A 149 1.10 -4.01 13.16
CA TYR A 149 0.49 -4.40 14.43
C TYR A 149 1.51 -4.60 15.54
N ASP A 150 2.65 -5.22 15.25
CA ASP A 150 3.65 -5.56 16.27
C ASP A 150 4.86 -4.61 16.33
N SER A 151 4.95 -3.67 15.38
CA SER A 151 6.03 -2.68 15.26
C SER A 151 7.44 -3.27 15.08
N LYS A 152 7.57 -4.55 14.76
CA LYS A 152 8.88 -5.17 14.54
C LYS A 152 9.40 -4.86 13.15
N VAL A 153 10.74 -4.76 13.08
CA VAL A 153 11.48 -4.59 11.84
C VAL A 153 12.17 -5.89 11.49
N HIS A 154 12.01 -6.36 10.26
CA HIS A 154 12.79 -7.47 9.69
C HIS A 154 13.15 -7.16 8.24
N THR A 155 14.04 -7.96 7.66
CA THR A 155 14.55 -7.71 6.31
C THR A 155 14.63 -8.96 5.46
N GLU A 156 14.50 -8.77 4.15
CA GLU A 156 14.79 -9.76 3.13
C GLU A 156 15.78 -9.20 2.11
N PRO A 157 16.63 -10.03 1.49
CA PRO A 157 17.49 -9.59 0.39
C PRO A 157 16.66 -9.21 -0.85
N MET A 158 17.15 -8.22 -1.60
CA MET A 158 16.63 -7.82 -2.91
C MET A 158 17.13 -8.68 -4.07
#